data_AF-X1E3G5-F1
#
_entry.id   AF-X1E3G5-F1
#
_cell.length_a   1.000
_cell.length_b   1.000
_cell.length_c   1.000
_cell.angle_alpha   90.00
_cell.angle_beta   90.00
_cell.angle_gamma   90.00
#
_symmetry.space_group_name_H-M   'P 1'
#
loop_
_entity.id
_entity.type
_entity.pdbx_description
1 polymer ?
#
loop_
_entity_poly.entity_id
_entity_poly.type
_entity_poly.pdbx_seq_one_letter_code
_entity_poly.pdbx_strand_id
1 'polypeptide(L)'
;MFLPDETIKRLRHAKLIEGRKPNLHVSGNIAKATTSKADYILTRAQDDDFYAKLITDYLCKFGKASREEINKLLWNKLSDALDDEQKTNKIANLLTNLRRSERIRNTASRKKPSWQLAE
;
A
#
# COMPACT_ATOMS: atom_id res chain seq x y z
N MET A 1 8.18 2.75 24.34
CA MET A 1 6.86 3.09 24.94
C MET A 1 5.96 1.87 24.80
N PHE A 2 5.69 1.17 25.90
CA PHE A 2 4.87 -0.06 25.87
C PHE A 2 3.40 0.34 26.03
N LEU A 3 2.62 0.28 24.96
CA LEU A 3 1.16 0.44 25.02
C LEU A 3 0.52 -0.95 25.23
N PRO A 4 -0.37 -1.12 26.23
CA PRO A 4 -1.10 -2.37 26.44
C PRO A 4 -1.89 -2.78 25.19
N ASP A 5 -1.96 -4.07 24.90
CA ASP A 5 -2.63 -4.64 23.71
C ASP A 5 -4.10 -4.26 23.61
N GLU A 6 -4.78 -4.12 24.76
CA GLU A 6 -6.15 -3.66 24.82
C GLU A 6 -6.30 -2.21 24.39
N THR A 7 -5.41 -1.33 24.83
CA THR A 7 -5.37 0.08 24.41
C THR A 7 -5.13 0.16 22.91
N ILE A 8 -4.22 -0.65 22.38
CA ILE A 8 -3.94 -0.69 20.93
C ILE A 8 -5.16 -1.19 20.14
N LYS A 9 -5.85 -2.24 20.61
CA LYS A 9 -7.08 -2.73 19.98
C LYS A 9 -8.18 -1.67 19.99
N ARG A 10 -8.39 -0.98 21.11
CA ARG A 10 -9.39 0.09 21.25
C ARG A 10 -9.07 1.26 20.32
N LEU A 11 -7.82 1.74 20.32
CA LEU A 11 -7.37 2.82 19.44
C LEU A 11 -7.45 2.43 17.96
N ARG A 12 -7.12 1.18 17.60
CA ARG A 12 -7.26 0.68 16.23
C ARG A 12 -8.72 0.57 15.79
N HIS A 13 -9.61 0.09 16.65
CA HIS A 13 -11.04 0.02 16.37
C HIS A 13 -11.63 1.42 16.17
N ALA A 14 -11.19 2.39 16.97
CA ALA A 14 -11.57 3.79 16.84
C ALA A 14 -10.90 4.50 15.64
N LYS A 15 -10.10 3.78 14.82
CA LYS A 15 -9.35 4.33 13.67
C LYS A 15 -8.43 5.50 14.07
N LEU A 16 -7.86 5.42 15.27
CA LEU A 16 -6.99 6.44 15.87
C LEU A 16 -5.51 6.11 15.67
N ILE A 17 -5.18 4.82 15.58
CA ILE A 17 -3.85 4.33 15.25
C ILE A 17 -3.93 3.26 14.15
N GLU A 18 -2.90 3.21 13.32
CA GLU A 18 -2.71 2.21 12.27
C GLU A 18 -1.31 1.56 12.37
N GLY A 19 -1.08 0.54 11.55
CA GLY A 19 0.17 -0.24 11.61
C GLY A 19 0.10 -1.48 12.50
N ARG A 20 1.16 -2.29 12.43
CA ARG A 20 1.35 -3.51 13.22
C ARG A 20 2.43 -3.24 14.25
N LYS A 21 2.31 -3.82 15.44
CA LYS A 21 3.37 -3.75 16.45
C LYS A 21 4.70 -4.26 15.85
N PRO A 22 5.84 -3.64 16.20
CA PRO A 22 6.00 -2.48 17.07
C PRO A 22 5.73 -1.13 16.39
N ASN A 23 5.62 -1.08 15.06
CA ASN A 23 5.50 0.13 14.25
C ASN A 23 4.03 0.61 14.14
N LEU A 24 3.54 1.23 15.22
CA LEU A 24 2.23 1.87 15.26
C LEU A 24 2.35 3.35 14.88
N HIS A 25 1.44 3.83 14.04
CA HIS A 25 1.36 5.21 13.58
C HIS A 25 -0.01 5.81 13.94
N VAL A 26 -0.08 7.14 14.10
CA VAL A 26 -1.35 7.83 14.29
C VAL A 26 -2.13 7.81 12.97
N SER A 27 -3.38 7.37 13.00
CA SER A 27 -4.22 7.34 11.81
C SER A 27 -4.51 8.76 11.31
N GLY A 28 -4.58 8.92 9.98
CA GLY A 28 -4.74 10.23 9.32
C GLY A 28 -5.96 11.07 9.76
N ASN A 29 -6.97 10.47 10.41
CA ASN A 29 -8.12 11.19 10.94
C ASN A 29 -7.81 12.08 12.16
N ILE A 30 -6.85 11.71 13.04
CA ILE A 30 -6.44 12.57 14.18
C ILE A 30 -5.30 13.51 13.77
N ALA A 31 -4.43 13.10 12.84
CA ALA A 31 -3.35 13.97 12.35
C ALA A 31 -3.89 15.33 11.86
N LYS A 32 -5.11 15.34 11.26
CA LYS A 32 -5.86 16.56 10.91
C LYS A 32 -6.05 17.55 12.06
N ALA A 33 -6.17 17.05 13.29
CA ALA A 33 -6.45 17.84 14.49
C ALA A 33 -5.18 18.19 15.29
N THR A 34 -4.03 17.57 15.02
CA THR A 34 -2.86 17.66 15.93
C THR A 34 -1.49 17.83 15.27
N THR A 35 -1.33 17.77 13.94
CA THR A 35 0.00 17.86 13.28
C THR A 35 -0.09 18.50 11.88
N SER A 36 1.00 19.09 11.40
CA SER A 36 1.04 20.02 10.26
C SER A 36 0.43 19.44 8.97
N LYS A 37 -0.09 20.32 8.11
CA LYS A 37 -0.69 19.95 6.79
C LYS A 37 0.25 19.13 5.90
N ALA A 38 1.57 19.23 6.10
CA ALA A 38 2.57 18.48 5.32
C ALA A 38 2.63 16.99 5.70
N ASP A 39 2.48 16.68 6.99
CA ASP A 39 2.51 15.30 7.49
C ASP A 39 1.26 14.50 7.09
N TYR A 40 0.16 15.20 6.76
CA TYR A 40 -1.10 14.61 6.29
C TYR A 40 -1.03 14.06 4.86
N ILE A 41 -0.24 14.68 3.97
CA ILE A 41 -0.05 14.21 2.60
C ILE A 41 0.71 12.86 2.58
N LEU A 42 1.50 12.58 3.62
CA LEU A 42 2.23 11.32 3.77
C LEU A 42 1.41 10.17 4.38
N THR A 43 0.08 10.30 4.46
CA THR A 43 -0.78 9.25 5.01
C THR A 43 -0.90 8.06 4.06
N ARG A 44 -1.03 6.85 4.64
CA ARG A 44 -1.02 5.55 3.94
C ARG A 44 -2.01 5.42 2.77
N ALA A 45 -3.11 6.17 2.79
CA ALA A 45 -4.11 6.17 1.71
C ALA A 45 -3.59 6.90 0.44
N GLN A 46 -2.87 8.01 0.60
CA GLN A 46 -2.26 8.71 -0.54
C GLN A 46 -1.12 7.89 -1.17
N ASP A 47 -0.38 7.17 -0.33
CA ASP A 47 0.62 6.19 -0.75
C ASP A 47 0.03 5.14 -1.70
N ASP A 48 -1.08 4.49 -1.31
CA ASP A 48 -1.64 3.39 -2.09
C ASP A 48 -2.21 3.88 -3.43
N ASP A 49 -2.86 5.05 -3.46
CA ASP A 49 -3.33 5.67 -4.72
C ASP A 49 -2.17 6.08 -5.63
N PHE A 50 -1.08 6.62 -5.06
CA PHE A 50 0.13 6.96 -5.80
C PHE A 50 0.78 5.71 -6.43
N TYR A 51 0.99 4.65 -5.65
CA TYR A 51 1.56 3.41 -6.18
C TYR A 51 0.63 2.73 -7.20
N ALA A 52 -0.69 2.78 -6.95
CA ALA A 52 -1.68 2.30 -7.90
C ALA A 52 -1.59 3.04 -9.25
N LYS A 53 -1.42 4.36 -9.21
CA LYS A 53 -1.21 5.17 -10.41
C LYS A 53 0.08 4.79 -11.14
N LEU A 54 1.20 4.62 -10.42
CA LEU A 54 2.45 4.18 -11.04
C LEU A 54 2.31 2.83 -11.76
N ILE A 55 1.59 1.87 -11.16
CA ILE A 55 1.32 0.58 -11.80
C ILE A 55 0.49 0.79 -13.07
N THR A 56 -0.61 1.54 -13.01
CA THR A 56 -1.46 1.73 -14.19
C THR A 56 -0.78 2.53 -15.30
N ASP A 57 0.04 3.53 -14.96
CA ASP A 57 0.80 4.32 -15.93
C ASP A 57 1.87 3.43 -16.62
N TYR A 58 2.53 2.54 -15.86
CA TYR A 58 3.44 1.53 -16.42
C TYR A 58 2.71 0.58 -17.37
N LEU A 59 1.56 0.04 -16.95
CA LEU A 59 0.77 -0.87 -17.78
C LEU A 59 0.21 -0.18 -19.03
N CYS A 60 -0.19 1.09 -18.93
CA CYS A 60 -0.61 1.88 -20.07
C CYS A 60 0.53 2.06 -21.08
N LYS A 61 1.77 2.28 -20.59
CA LYS A 61 2.93 2.54 -21.45
C LYS A 61 3.53 1.28 -22.08
N PHE A 62 3.57 0.17 -21.34
CA PHE A 62 4.27 -1.05 -21.74
C PHE A 62 3.32 -2.23 -22.03
N GLY A 63 2.01 -2.05 -21.83
CA GLY A 63 0.95 -3.03 -22.11
C GLY A 63 0.81 -4.12 -21.05
N LYS A 64 1.92 -4.62 -20.49
CA LYS A 64 1.90 -5.68 -19.47
C LYS A 64 3.07 -5.56 -18.49
N ALA A 65 2.92 -6.19 -17.32
CA ALA A 65 4.00 -6.31 -16.34
C ALA A 65 3.93 -7.65 -15.58
N SER A 66 5.08 -8.25 -15.33
CA SER A 66 5.26 -9.37 -14.41
C SER A 66 5.24 -8.91 -12.95
N ARG A 67 5.12 -9.87 -12.01
CA ARG A 67 5.24 -9.59 -10.57
C ARG A 67 6.61 -8.96 -10.22
N GLU A 68 7.66 -9.40 -10.90
CA GLU A 68 9.05 -8.98 -10.69
C GLU A 68 9.29 -7.55 -11.18
N GLU A 69 8.76 -7.19 -12.35
CA GLU A 69 8.83 -5.81 -12.87
C GLU A 69 8.11 -4.83 -11.94
N ILE A 70 6.93 -5.21 -11.43
CA ILE A 70 6.19 -4.38 -10.47
C ILE A 70 6.94 -4.27 -9.14
N ASN A 71 7.59 -5.34 -8.68
CA ASN A 71 8.49 -5.27 -7.52
C ASN A 71 9.59 -4.24 -7.78
N LYS A 72 10.35 -4.37 -8.87
CA LYS A 72 11.43 -3.44 -9.22
C LYS A 72 10.95 -1.99 -9.33
N LEU A 73 9.76 -1.76 -9.90
CA LEU A 73 9.16 -0.44 -10.04
C LEU A 73 8.92 0.25 -8.69
N LEU A 74 8.47 -0.51 -7.69
CA LEU A 74 7.99 0.04 -6.43
C LEU A 74 8.98 -0.10 -5.27
N TRP A 75 9.89 -1.08 -5.29
CA TRP A 75 10.68 -1.50 -4.11
C TRP A 75 11.42 -0.36 -3.40
N ASN A 76 12.12 0.47 -4.17
CA ASN A 76 12.91 1.60 -3.67
C ASN A 76 12.08 2.88 -3.47
N LYS A 77 10.76 2.82 -3.72
CA LYS A 77 9.82 3.92 -3.51
C LYS A 77 8.95 3.72 -2.27
N LEU A 78 8.84 2.48 -1.79
CA LEU A 78 8.16 2.16 -0.55
C LEU A 78 8.96 2.69 0.63
N SER A 79 8.25 3.10 1.69
CA SER A 79 8.85 3.56 2.94
C SER A 79 9.97 2.65 3.45
N ASP A 80 11.07 3.25 3.88
CA ASP A 80 12.21 2.57 4.50
C ASP A 80 11.88 1.99 5.89
N ALA A 81 10.75 2.37 6.48
CA ALA A 81 10.25 1.76 7.72
C ALA A 81 9.66 0.35 7.52
N LEU A 82 9.46 -0.07 6.26
CA LEU A 82 8.96 -1.40 5.92
C LEU A 82 10.12 -2.37 5.69
N ASP A 83 10.06 -3.53 6.34
CA ASP A 83 10.93 -4.66 5.99
C ASP A 83 10.53 -5.29 4.63
N ASP A 84 11.38 -6.18 4.12
CA ASP A 84 11.19 -6.82 2.82
C ASP A 84 9.89 -7.63 2.72
N GLU A 85 9.45 -8.26 3.83
CA GLU A 85 8.19 -9.00 3.88
C GLU A 85 7.00 -8.03 3.81
N GLN A 86 7.06 -6.93 4.55
CA GLN A 86 6.06 -5.87 4.55
C GLN A 86 5.97 -5.18 3.19
N LYS A 87 7.10 -4.92 2.53
CA LYS A 87 7.15 -4.39 1.16
C LYS A 87 6.49 -5.36 0.18
N THR A 88 6.85 -6.64 0.25
CA THR A 88 6.26 -7.70 -0.57
C THR A 88 4.74 -7.78 -0.39
N ASN A 89 4.28 -7.77 0.86
CA ASN A 89 2.87 -7.81 1.23
C ASN A 89 2.12 -6.55 0.77
N LYS A 90 2.71 -5.36 0.89
CA LYS A 90 2.11 -4.10 0.41
C LYS A 90 1.87 -4.15 -1.09
N ILE A 91 2.86 -4.61 -1.87
CA ILE A 91 2.70 -4.72 -3.33
C ILE A 91 1.67 -5.80 -3.70
N ALA A 92 1.64 -6.93 -3.01
CA ALA A 92 0.62 -7.97 -3.23
C ALA A 92 -0.81 -7.45 -2.96
N ASN A 93 -0.98 -6.66 -1.89
CA ASN A 93 -2.25 -6.02 -1.55
C ASN A 93 -2.66 -4.97 -2.60
N LEU A 94 -1.73 -4.14 -3.08
CA LEU A 94 -1.98 -3.18 -4.16
C LEU A 94 -2.52 -3.88 -5.42
N LEU A 95 -1.87 -4.95 -5.87
CA LEU A 95 -2.31 -5.71 -7.04
C LEU A 95 -3.67 -6.37 -6.82
N THR A 96 -3.91 -6.89 -5.62
CA THR A 96 -5.21 -7.47 -5.26
C THR A 96 -6.31 -6.41 -5.30
N ASN A 97 -6.07 -5.23 -4.76
CA ASN A 97 -7.03 -4.12 -4.75
C ASN A 97 -7.31 -3.61 -6.18
N LEU A 98 -6.28 -3.42 -7.00
CA LEU A 98 -6.43 -3.03 -8.40
C LEU A 98 -7.22 -4.07 -9.21
N ARG A 99 -6.97 -5.37 -8.98
CA ARG A 99 -7.72 -6.44 -9.64
C ARG A 99 -9.18 -6.48 -9.20
N ARG A 100 -9.43 -6.33 -7.89
CA ARG A 100 -10.79 -6.34 -7.32
C ARG A 100 -11.61 -5.10 -7.71
N SER A 101 -10.95 -3.99 -8.01
CA SER A 101 -11.56 -2.76 -8.53
C SER A 101 -11.60 -2.73 -10.06
N GLU A 102 -11.34 -3.86 -10.72
CA GLU A 102 -11.42 -3.99 -12.19
C GLU A 102 -10.55 -2.96 -12.93
N ARG A 103 -9.44 -2.54 -12.34
CA ARG A 103 -8.45 -1.65 -13.01
C ARG A 103 -7.39 -2.44 -13.76
N ILE A 104 -7.08 -3.65 -13.28
CA ILE A 104 -6.12 -4.55 -13.90
C ILE A 104 -6.65 -5.98 -13.90
N ARG A 105 -6.14 -6.80 -14.81
CA ARG A 105 -6.39 -8.25 -14.88
C ARG A 105 -5.10 -9.03 -15.02
N ASN A 106 -5.10 -10.27 -14.53
CA ASN A 106 -4.01 -11.21 -14.79
C ASN A 106 -4.36 -12.01 -16.05
N THR A 107 -3.49 -11.95 -17.06
CA THR A 107 -3.65 -12.67 -18.35
C THR A 107 -2.80 -13.93 -18.43
N ALA A 108 -2.06 -14.28 -17.38
CA ALA A 108 -1.25 -15.49 -17.29
C ALA A 108 -1.60 -16.34 -16.06
N SER A 109 -0.83 -17.39 -15.82
CA SER A 109 -1.06 -18.31 -14.69
C SER A 109 -0.94 -17.60 -13.33
N ARG A 110 -1.54 -18.19 -12.29
CA ARG A 110 -1.37 -17.70 -10.90
C ARG A 110 0.09 -17.79 -10.41
N LYS A 111 0.86 -18.78 -10.89
CA LYS A 111 2.27 -18.98 -10.50
C LYS A 111 3.21 -17.95 -11.14
N LYS A 112 2.90 -17.53 -12.36
CA LYS A 112 3.65 -16.52 -13.13
C LYS A 112 2.66 -15.51 -13.70
N PRO A 113 2.19 -14.55 -12.88
CA PRO A 113 1.18 -13.60 -13.30
C PRO A 113 1.75 -12.58 -14.29
N SER A 114 0.92 -12.18 -15.24
CA SER A 114 1.17 -11.08 -16.17
C SER A 114 -0.03 -10.13 -16.07
N TRP A 115 0.22 -8.95 -15.52
CA TRP A 115 -0.79 -7.94 -15.28
C TRP A 115 -0.94 -7.06 -16.51
N GLN A 116 -2.19 -6.73 -16.85
CA GLN A 116 -2.57 -5.79 -17.91
C GLN A 116 -3.71 -4.92 -17.39
N LEU A 117 -3.95 -3.76 -18.02
CA LEU A 117 -5.18 -3.01 -17.74
C LEU A 117 -6.40 -3.89 -18.02
N ALA A 118 -7.41 -3.75 -17.17
CA ALA A 118 -8.72 -4.30 -17.46
C ALA A 118 -9.40 -3.36 -18.45
N GLU A 119 -9.99 -3.93 -19.50
CA GLU A 119 -10.80 -3.22 -20.49
C GLU A 119 -12.21 -3.01 -19.95
#